data_AF-A0AA35Q4H9-F1
#
_entry.id   AF-A0AA35Q4H9-F1
#
_cell.length_a   1.000
_cell.length_b   1.000
_cell.length_c   1.000
_cell.angle_alpha   90.00
_cell.angle_beta   90.00
_cell.angle_gamma   90.00
#
_symmetry.space_group_name_H-M   'P 1'
#
loop_
_entity.id
_entity.type
_entity.pdbx_description
1 polymer ?
#
loop_
_entity_poly.entity_id
_entity_poly.type
_entity_poly.pdbx_seq_one_letter_code
_entity_poly.pdbx_strand_id
1 'polypeptide(L)'
;MEGLEVLYRTNTICIDSPILLNGLQDILSLEKLSFLTSLEITVTPILHPAYFFEGLYDDSRLKQGSILFPSMRQLHFVIDHHQRSSVNYYGVVNYPILYGLVKLLVFPGTEVIISCGGKREYLVYSERPYGECWEPGSTLPYELLE
;
A
#
# COMPACT_ATOMS: atom_id res chain seq x y z
N MET A 1 4.75 -26.54 6.38
CA MET A 1 4.26 -25.31 5.70
C MET A 1 5.08 -24.06 6.06
N GLU A 2 6.20 -24.18 6.79
CA GLU A 2 6.98 -23.02 7.27
C GLU A 2 7.64 -22.19 6.16
N GLY A 3 8.13 -22.83 5.07
CA GLY A 3 8.88 -22.11 4.04
C GLY A 3 8.11 -21.00 3.32
N LEU A 4 6.80 -21.18 3.13
CA LEU A 4 5.96 -20.24 2.38
C LEU A 4 5.56 -19.02 3.23
N GLU A 5 5.39 -19.24 4.55
CA GLU A 5 5.20 -18.17 5.52
C GLU A 5 6.48 -17.32 5.67
N VAL A 6 7.66 -17.95 5.70
CA VAL A 6 8.95 -17.24 5.69
C VAL A 6 9.07 -16.37 4.45
N LEU A 7 8.68 -16.87 3.27
CA LEU A 7 8.73 -16.08 2.04
C LEU A 7 7.89 -14.79 2.14
N TYR A 8 6.63 -14.87 2.59
CA TYR A 8 5.76 -13.69 2.74
C TYR A 8 6.19 -12.72 3.85
N ARG A 9 6.86 -13.23 4.89
CA ARG A 9 7.35 -12.41 6.01
C ARG A 9 8.69 -11.73 5.77
N THR A 10 9.43 -12.13 4.74
CA THR A 10 10.80 -11.65 4.51
C THR A 10 10.99 -10.96 3.17
N ASN A 11 10.07 -11.15 2.22
CA ASN A 11 10.17 -10.57 0.89
C ASN A 11 9.14 -9.48 0.68
N THR A 12 9.53 -8.48 -0.10
CA THR A 12 8.58 -7.55 -0.71
C THR A 12 7.90 -8.24 -1.88
N ILE A 13 6.58 -8.29 -1.85
CA ILE A 13 5.78 -8.74 -2.99
C ILE A 13 5.48 -7.53 -3.86
N CYS A 14 5.85 -7.57 -5.15
CA CYS A 14 5.56 -6.52 -6.11
C CYS A 14 4.35 -6.92 -6.96
N ILE A 15 3.33 -6.07 -7.01
CA ILE A 15 2.16 -6.25 -7.88
C ILE A 15 2.02 -5.02 -8.77
N ASP A 16 2.25 -5.21 -10.06
CA ASP A 16 2.16 -4.18 -11.10
C ASP A 16 0.89 -4.28 -11.95
N SER A 17 0.10 -5.34 -11.75
CA SER A 17 -1.10 -5.63 -12.53
C SER A 17 -2.38 -5.24 -11.77
N PRO A 18 -3.19 -4.31 -12.30
CA PRO A 18 -4.51 -3.98 -11.78
C PRO A 18 -5.43 -5.19 -11.57
N ILE A 19 -5.34 -6.17 -12.47
CA ILE A 19 -6.18 -7.37 -12.45
C ILE A 19 -5.80 -8.27 -11.27
N LEU A 20 -4.49 -8.39 -10.99
CA LEU A 20 -4.00 -9.19 -9.86
C LEU A 20 -4.36 -8.55 -8.52
N LEU A 21 -4.38 -7.22 -8.43
CA LEU A 21 -4.83 -6.52 -7.23
C LEU A 21 -6.33 -6.73 -6.97
N ASN A 22 -7.16 -6.59 -8.00
CA ASN A 22 -8.61 -6.73 -7.86
C ASN A 22 -9.05 -8.16 -7.50
N GLY A 23 -8.31 -9.16 -8.00
CA GLY A 23 -8.51 -10.57 -7.69
C GLY A 23 -7.58 -11.10 -6.60
N LEU A 24 -6.98 -10.25 -5.77
CA LEU A 24 -5.93 -10.68 -4.84
C LEU A 24 -6.44 -11.74 -3.84
N GLN A 25 -7.70 -11.63 -3.40
CA GLN A 25 -8.35 -12.64 -2.55
C GLN A 25 -8.60 -13.99 -3.25
N ASP A 26 -8.72 -13.97 -4.58
CA ASP A 26 -8.92 -15.20 -5.36
C ASP A 26 -7.59 -15.95 -5.56
N ILE A 27 -6.48 -15.22 -5.48
CA ILE A 27 -5.11 -15.75 -5.63
C ILE A 27 -4.51 -16.16 -4.28
N LEU A 28 -4.73 -15.34 -3.24
CA LEU A 28 -4.20 -15.54 -1.90
C LEU A 28 -5.33 -15.58 -0.88
N SER A 29 -5.35 -16.62 -0.05
CA SER A 29 -6.24 -16.68 1.09
C SER A 29 -5.96 -15.55 2.07
N LEU A 30 -6.99 -15.12 2.83
CA LEU A 30 -6.85 -14.11 3.89
C LEU A 30 -5.74 -14.44 4.88
N GLU A 31 -5.54 -15.73 5.20
CA GLU A 31 -4.44 -16.19 6.04
C GLU A 31 -3.07 -15.83 5.44
N LYS A 32 -2.87 -16.05 4.12
CA LYS A 32 -1.60 -15.70 3.45
C LYS A 32 -1.39 -14.20 3.37
N LEU A 33 -2.46 -13.44 3.09
CA LEU A 33 -2.43 -11.98 3.10
C LEU A 33 -2.01 -11.45 4.49
N SER A 34 -2.45 -12.13 5.57
CA SER A 34 -2.08 -11.78 6.93
C SER A 34 -0.59 -11.93 7.26
N PHE A 35 0.16 -12.71 6.47
CA PHE A 35 1.60 -12.89 6.66
C PHE A 35 2.45 -11.89 5.87
N LEU A 36 1.85 -11.13 4.95
CA LEU A 36 2.59 -10.13 4.18
C LEU A 36 3.09 -9.03 5.11
N THR A 37 4.39 -8.77 5.02
CA THR A 37 5.07 -7.74 5.81
C THR A 37 5.55 -6.57 4.97
N SER A 38 5.79 -6.79 3.67
CA SER A 38 6.18 -5.76 2.72
C SER A 38 5.47 -5.99 1.40
N LEU A 39 4.80 -4.96 0.88
CA LEU A 39 4.05 -5.00 -0.37
C LEU A 39 4.31 -3.73 -1.17
N GLU A 40 4.65 -3.90 -2.44
CA GLU A 40 4.78 -2.83 -3.41
C GLU A 40 3.69 -2.96 -4.47
N ILE A 41 2.98 -1.87 -4.72
CA ILE A 41 1.85 -1.82 -5.63
C ILE A 41 2.06 -0.70 -6.62
N THR A 42 2.04 -1.02 -7.91
CA THR A 42 2.00 0.00 -8.95
C THR A 42 0.56 0.43 -9.19
N VAL A 43 0.28 1.71 -8.97
CA VAL A 43 -1.03 2.32 -9.19
C VAL A 43 -0.94 3.35 -10.31
N THR A 44 -1.97 3.39 -11.14
CA THR A 44 -2.10 4.42 -12.17
C THR A 44 -2.88 5.61 -11.60
N PRO A 45 -2.46 6.87 -11.84
CA PRO A 45 -3.12 8.05 -11.28
C PRO A 45 -4.55 8.28 -11.82
N ILE A 46 -4.91 7.65 -12.94
CA ILE A 46 -6.24 7.76 -13.57
C ILE A 46 -7.29 6.91 -12.82
N LEU A 47 -6.84 5.84 -12.16
CA LEU A 47 -7.72 4.94 -11.42
C LEU A 47 -7.63 5.27 -9.94
N HIS A 48 -8.80 5.46 -9.32
CA HIS A 48 -8.89 5.60 -7.87
C HIS A 48 -8.30 4.35 -7.21
N PRO A 49 -7.26 4.45 -6.35
CA PRO A 49 -6.61 3.29 -5.76
C PRO A 49 -7.57 2.28 -5.12
N ALA A 50 -8.69 2.73 -4.55
CA ALA A 50 -9.71 1.83 -4.01
C ALA A 50 -10.34 0.87 -5.04
N TYR A 51 -10.34 1.19 -6.35
CA TYR A 51 -10.82 0.29 -7.40
C TYR A 51 -9.97 -0.98 -7.51
N PHE A 52 -8.67 -0.89 -7.20
CA PHE A 52 -7.80 -2.07 -7.19
C PHE A 52 -8.14 -3.03 -6.05
N PHE A 53 -8.89 -2.56 -5.05
CA PHE A 53 -9.30 -3.36 -3.90
C PHE A 53 -10.83 -3.57 -3.88
N GLU A 54 -11.56 -3.17 -4.93
CA GLU A 54 -13.03 -3.26 -4.96
C GLU A 54 -13.53 -4.70 -4.77
N GLY A 55 -12.85 -5.69 -5.37
CA GLY A 55 -13.10 -7.11 -5.12
C GLY A 55 -12.90 -7.54 -3.66
N LEU A 56 -12.09 -6.81 -2.89
CA LEU A 56 -11.89 -7.04 -1.46
C LEU A 56 -13.00 -6.41 -0.62
N TYR A 57 -13.65 -5.32 -1.06
CA TYR A 57 -14.70 -4.67 -0.28
C TYR A 57 -16.00 -5.47 -0.16
N ASP A 58 -16.29 -6.34 -1.12
CA ASP A 58 -17.58 -7.04 -1.14
C ASP A 58 -17.61 -8.29 -0.23
N ASP A 59 -16.44 -8.76 0.24
CA ASP A 59 -16.42 -9.84 1.22
C ASP A 59 -16.99 -9.35 2.55
N SER A 60 -18.15 -9.90 2.93
CA SER A 60 -18.83 -9.70 4.20
C SER A 60 -17.93 -9.78 5.45
N ARG A 61 -16.75 -10.40 5.32
CA ARG A 61 -15.71 -10.51 6.34
C ARG A 61 -14.93 -9.21 6.57
N LEU A 62 -14.69 -8.40 5.54
CA LEU A 62 -14.02 -7.10 5.64
C LEU A 62 -14.96 -5.98 6.10
N LYS A 63 -16.28 -6.18 5.98
CA LYS A 63 -17.33 -5.25 6.46
C LYS A 63 -17.35 -5.07 8.00
N GLN A 64 -16.49 -5.77 8.75
CA GLN A 64 -16.33 -5.69 10.21
C GLN A 64 -15.07 -4.94 10.67
N GLY A 65 -14.57 -3.98 9.89
CA GLY A 65 -13.43 -3.15 10.31
C GLY A 65 -12.12 -3.94 10.45
N SER A 66 -12.02 -5.09 9.79
CA SER A 66 -10.80 -5.88 9.78
C SER A 66 -9.81 -5.31 8.76
N ILE A 67 -8.58 -5.11 9.21
CA ILE A 67 -7.48 -4.64 8.40
C ILE A 67 -6.99 -5.77 7.49
N LEU A 68 -6.81 -5.47 6.19
CA LEU A 68 -6.47 -6.48 5.20
C LEU A 68 -5.09 -7.11 5.39
N PHE A 69 -4.11 -6.29 5.77
CA PHE A 69 -2.73 -6.70 5.98
C PHE A 69 -2.28 -6.40 7.42
N PRO A 70 -2.72 -7.23 8.40
CA PRO A 70 -2.47 -6.99 9.81
C PRO A 70 -0.98 -7.05 10.21
N SER A 71 -0.14 -7.77 9.46
CA SER A 71 1.30 -7.87 9.72
C SER A 71 2.15 -6.92 8.87
N MET A 72 1.51 -6.05 8.08
CA MET A 72 2.23 -5.16 7.18
C MET A 72 3.12 -4.21 7.98
N ARG A 73 4.39 -4.12 7.58
CA ARG A 73 5.36 -3.17 8.11
C ARG A 73 5.65 -2.07 7.10
N GLN A 74 5.62 -2.41 5.82
CA GLN A 74 5.92 -1.49 4.74
C GLN A 74 4.94 -1.66 3.58
N LEU A 75 4.27 -0.58 3.19
CA LEU A 75 3.39 -0.52 2.04
C LEU A 75 3.89 0.53 1.07
N HIS A 76 4.30 0.12 -0.11
CA HIS A 76 4.87 1.00 -1.12
C HIS A 76 3.91 1.18 -2.30
N PHE A 77 3.47 2.41 -2.54
CA PHE A 77 2.72 2.77 -3.73
C PHE A 77 3.66 3.39 -4.77
N VAL A 78 3.72 2.79 -5.95
CA VAL A 78 4.45 3.31 -7.10
C VAL A 78 3.44 3.90 -8.07
N ILE A 79 3.46 5.21 -8.25
CA ILE A 79 2.54 5.92 -9.14
C ILE A 79 3.15 5.96 -10.54
N ASP A 80 2.61 5.15 -11.45
CA ASP A 80 3.07 5.10 -12.84
C ASP A 80 2.42 6.19 -13.69
N HIS A 81 3.24 7.14 -14.16
CA HIS A 81 2.82 8.23 -15.05
C HIS A 81 2.87 7.87 -16.54
N HIS A 82 3.45 6.72 -16.91
CA HIS A 82 3.64 6.37 -18.31
C HIS A 82 2.33 6.08 -19.05
N GLN A 83 1.20 5.91 -18.34
CA GLN A 83 -0.10 5.65 -18.98
C GLN A 83 -0.88 6.87 -19.52
N ARG A 84 -0.43 8.14 -19.34
CA ARG A 84 -0.80 9.25 -20.24
C ARG A 84 -0.06 10.56 -19.91
N SER A 85 0.68 11.05 -20.90
CA SER A 85 1.17 12.42 -20.98
C SER A 85 0.01 13.40 -21.18
N SER A 86 -0.35 14.21 -20.17
CA SER A 86 -0.87 15.59 -20.35
C SER A 86 -1.39 16.28 -19.10
N VAL A 87 -1.55 15.62 -17.96
CA VAL A 87 -2.05 16.32 -16.76
C VAL A 87 -0.85 16.74 -15.90
N ASN A 88 -0.56 18.04 -15.89
CA ASN A 88 0.38 18.69 -14.97
C ASN A 88 -0.04 18.42 -13.52
N TYR A 89 0.36 17.27 -12.97
CA TYR A 89 0.21 16.97 -11.55
C TYR A 89 1.27 17.75 -10.79
N TYR A 90 0.90 18.96 -10.38
CA TYR A 90 1.65 19.77 -9.45
C TYR A 90 1.63 19.08 -8.07
N GLY A 91 2.60 18.18 -7.89
CA GLY A 91 3.06 17.70 -6.60
C GLY A 91 2.27 16.54 -6.00
N VAL A 92 3.00 15.75 -5.21
CA VAL A 92 2.56 14.62 -4.38
C VAL A 92 1.61 15.07 -3.25
N VAL A 93 1.11 16.32 -3.29
CA VAL A 93 0.69 17.07 -2.11
C VAL A 93 -0.68 16.66 -1.59
N ASN A 94 -1.46 15.83 -2.28
CA ASN A 94 -2.70 15.31 -1.71
C ASN A 94 -3.23 14.12 -2.51
N TYR A 95 -3.04 12.92 -1.97
CA TYR A 95 -3.88 11.77 -2.31
C TYR A 95 -4.79 11.44 -1.11
N PRO A 96 -5.84 12.26 -0.80
CA PRO A 96 -6.77 11.97 0.30
C PRO A 96 -7.37 10.57 0.19
N ILE A 97 -7.56 10.15 -1.06
CA ILE A 97 -8.03 8.82 -1.43
C ILE A 97 -7.06 7.72 -0.98
N LEU A 98 -5.76 7.90 -1.24
CA LEU A 98 -4.73 6.91 -0.89
C LEU A 98 -4.58 6.84 0.63
N TYR A 99 -4.66 7.98 1.32
CA TYR A 99 -4.69 8.02 2.77
C TYR A 99 -5.93 7.33 3.36
N GLY A 100 -7.12 7.52 2.76
CA GLY A 100 -8.32 6.79 3.15
C GLY A 100 -8.18 5.28 2.93
N LEU A 101 -7.55 4.88 1.83
CA LEU A 101 -7.30 3.48 1.50
C LEU A 101 -6.35 2.83 2.51
N VAL A 102 -5.22 3.47 2.86
CA VAL A 102 -4.23 2.90 3.80
C VAL A 102 -4.88 2.44 5.10
N LYS A 103 -5.84 3.20 5.65
CA LYS A 103 -6.55 2.86 6.90
C LYS A 103 -7.31 1.53 6.84
N LEU A 104 -7.72 1.15 5.64
CA LEU A 104 -8.45 -0.10 5.40
C LEU A 104 -7.48 -1.26 5.13
N LEU A 105 -6.24 -0.93 4.74
CA LEU A 105 -5.24 -1.92 4.37
C LEU A 105 -4.32 -2.30 5.52
N VAL A 106 -3.91 -1.37 6.39
CA VAL A 106 -2.83 -1.59 7.38
C VAL A 106 -3.10 -0.94 8.74
N PHE A 107 -2.46 -1.43 9.80
CA PHE A 107 -2.52 -0.83 11.14
C PHE A 107 -1.69 0.46 11.26
N PRO A 108 -2.01 1.35 12.22
CA PRO A 108 -1.12 2.43 12.62
C PRO A 108 0.28 1.90 13.02
N GLY A 109 1.32 2.64 12.65
CA GLY A 109 2.73 2.26 12.78
C GLY A 109 3.33 1.64 11.51
N THR A 110 2.52 1.42 10.46
CA THR A 110 3.00 0.94 9.16
C THR A 110 3.73 2.06 8.41
N GLU A 111 4.91 1.75 7.86
CA GLU A 111 5.62 2.63 6.94
C GLU A 111 4.94 2.59 5.57
N VAL A 112 4.55 3.75 5.07
CA VAL A 112 3.95 3.95 3.76
C VAL A 112 4.90 4.75 2.91
N ILE A 113 5.32 4.16 1.80
CA ILE A 113 6.19 4.80 0.82
C ILE A 113 5.32 5.17 -0.39
N ILE A 114 5.49 6.38 -0.90
CA ILE A 114 4.84 6.83 -2.13
C ILE A 114 5.94 7.26 -3.11
N SER A 115 6.16 6.45 -4.14
CA SER A 115 7.05 6.78 -5.26
C SER A 115 6.24 7.35 -6.41
N CYS A 116 6.72 8.43 -7.01
CA CYS A 116 6.05 9.15 -8.07
C CYS A 116 7.11 9.71 -9.03
N GLY A 117 7.32 9.04 -10.16
CA GLY A 117 8.47 9.29 -11.03
C GLY A 117 9.80 9.11 -10.27
N GLY A 118 10.64 10.15 -10.28
CA GLY A 118 11.92 10.15 -9.54
C GLY A 118 11.83 10.60 -8.07
N LYS A 119 10.64 10.90 -7.56
CA LYS A 119 10.44 11.37 -6.18
C LYS A 119 9.91 10.23 -5.30
N ARG A 120 10.33 10.21 -4.04
CA ARG A 120 9.83 9.29 -3.01
C ARG A 120 9.49 10.05 -1.74
N GLU A 121 8.33 9.76 -1.18
CA GLU A 121 7.91 10.22 0.13
C GLU A 121 7.78 9.03 1.08
N TYR A 122 8.33 9.18 2.27
CA TYR A 122 8.31 8.17 3.33
C TYR A 122 7.42 8.72 4.44
N LEU A 123 6.31 8.06 4.69
CA LEU A 123 5.33 8.45 5.67
C LEU A 123 5.09 7.29 6.63
N VAL A 124 4.82 7.57 7.89
CA VAL A 124 4.30 6.57 8.82
C VAL A 124 2.85 6.94 9.09
N TYR A 125 1.95 5.97 8.88
CA TYR A 125 0.56 6.13 9.23
C TYR A 125 0.41 6.03 10.74
N SER A 126 -0.05 7.07 11.41
CA SER A 126 -0.31 7.06 12.84
C SER A 126 -1.71 7.60 13.18
N GLU A 127 -2.33 7.01 14.20
CA GLU A 127 -3.56 7.53 14.80
C GLU A 127 -3.20 8.24 16.11
N ARG A 128 -3.62 9.51 16.23
CA ARG A 128 -3.47 10.29 17.47
C ARG A 128 -4.84 10.53 18.12
N PRO A 129 -4.88 10.89 19.42
CA PRO A 129 -6.12 11.14 20.15
C PRO A 129 -7.03 12.22 19.55
N TYR A 130 -6.48 13.10 18.71
CA TYR A 130 -7.21 14.22 18.08
C TYR A 130 -7.40 14.03 16.56
N GLY A 131 -7.18 12.82 16.05
CA GLY A 131 -7.34 12.49 14.65
C GLY A 131 -6.10 11.87 14.02
N GLU A 132 -6.18 11.72 12.71
CA GLU A 132 -5.17 11.06 11.89
C GLU A 132 -3.95 11.96 11.70
N CYS A 133 -2.76 11.36 11.71
CA CYS A 133 -1.55 12.06 11.34
C CYS A 133 -0.63 11.19 10.48
N TRP A 134 0.09 11.87 9.59
CA TRP A 134 1.13 11.30 8.76
C TRP A 134 2.44 11.90 9.22
N GLU A 135 3.28 11.07 9.79
CA GLU A 135 4.60 11.49 10.27
C GLU A 135 5.65 11.20 9.19
N PRO A 136 6.71 12.01 9.06
CA PRO A 136 7.84 11.62 8.24
C PRO A 136 8.35 10.25 8.71
N GLY A 137 8.40 9.28 7.80
CA GLY A 137 8.94 7.96 8.08
C GLY A 137 10.45 7.98 8.24
N SER A 138 11.02 6.83 8.61
CA SER A 138 12.47 6.63 8.67
C SER A 138 13.10 6.95 7.31
N THR A 139 13.67 8.15 7.20
CA THR A 139 14.65 8.46 6.18
C THR A 139 15.88 7.62 6.51
N LEU A 140 16.04 6.46 5.88
CA LEU A 140 17.41 6.09 5.54
C LEU A 140 17.81 7.07 4.45
N PRO A 141 18.76 7.99 4.70
CA PRO A 141 19.31 8.78 3.62
C PRO A 141 19.83 7.81 2.56
N TYR A 142 19.50 8.10 1.30
CA TYR A 142 19.92 7.34 0.12
C TYR A 142 21.44 7.05 0.10
N GLU A 143 22.22 7.85 0.83
CA GLU A 143 23.67 7.76 1.01
C GLU A 143 24.19 6.52 1.76
N LEU A 144 23.32 5.63 2.28
CA LEU A 144 23.73 4.42 3.01
C LEU A 144 23.36 3.10 2.31
N LEU A 145 22.88 3.15 1.06
CA LEU A 145 22.47 1.96 0.28
C LEU A 145 23.27 1.75 -1.02
N GLU A 146 24.42 2.42 -1.19
CA GLU A 146 25.43 2.11 -2.23
C GLU A 146 26.63 1.34 -1.68
#